data_AF-M0E9Z4-F1
#
_entry.id   AF-M0E9Z4-F1
#
_cell.length_a   1.000
_cell.length_b   1.000
_cell.length_c   1.000
_cell.angle_alpha   90.00
_cell.angle_beta   90.00
_cell.angle_gamma   90.00
#
_symmetry.space_group_name_H-M   'P 1'
#
loop_
_entity.id
_entity.type
_entity.pdbx_description
1 polymer ?
#
loop_
_entity_poly.entity_id
_entity_poly.type
_entity_poly.pdbx_seq_one_letter_code
_entity_poly.pdbx_strand_id
1 'polypeptide(L)' 'MGDTACDRRFCPACDLALSRADETCPECGARVDGGTAASTDR' A
#
# COMPACT_ATOMS: atom_id res chain seq x y z
N MET A 1 -7.93 5.81 24.33
CA MET A 1 -7.34 4.55 23.82
C MET A 1 -6.90 4.84 22.40
N GLY A 2 -5.60 4.73 22.14
CA GLY A 2 -4.98 5.27 20.93
C GLY A 2 -5.29 4.43 19.69
N ASP A 3 -6.04 5.01 18.77
CA ASP A 3 -6.23 4.53 17.42
C ASP A 3 -4.93 4.75 16.62
N THR A 4 -3.93 3.93 16.88
CA THR A 4 -2.67 3.91 16.10
C THR A 4 -2.68 2.71 15.14
N ALA A 5 -3.88 2.25 14.75
CA ALA A 5 -4.08 1.04 13.96
C ALA A 5 -4.29 1.30 12.46
N CYS A 6 -4.15 2.55 12.01
CA CYS A 6 -4.44 2.95 10.64
C CYS A 6 -3.21 2.99 9.70
N ASP A 7 -2.05 2.45 10.09
CA ASP A 7 -0.86 2.36 9.21
C ASP A 7 -0.96 1.24 8.14
N ARG A 8 -2.15 1.03 7.56
CA ARG A 8 -2.37 0.05 6.51
C ARG A 8 -2.06 0.68 5.15
N ARG A 9 -1.37 -0.08 4.30
CA ARG A 9 -1.17 0.31 2.90
C ARG A 9 -2.36 -0.13 2.08
N PHE A 10 -2.60 0.54 0.98
CA PHE A 10 -3.62 0.14 0.03
C PHE A 10 -2.97 -0.24 -1.29
N CYS A 11 -3.42 -1.35 -1.86
CA CYS A 11 -2.94 -1.78 -3.17
C CYS A 11 -3.44 -0.81 -4.25
N PRO A 12 -2.57 -0.25 -5.12
CA PRO A 12 -3.01 0.70 -6.15
C PRO A 12 -3.79 0.04 -7.31
N ALA A 13 -3.78 -1.28 -7.41
CA ALA A 13 -4.45 -2.02 -8.49
C ALA A 13 -5.86 -2.50 -8.13
N CYS A 14 -6.05 -2.97 -6.90
CA CYS A 14 -7.32 -3.55 -6.44
C CYS A 14 -7.89 -2.89 -5.17
N ASP A 15 -7.23 -1.85 -4.64
CA ASP A 15 -7.63 -1.13 -3.43
C ASP A 15 -7.71 -2.01 -2.16
N LEU A 16 -7.02 -3.15 -2.16
CA LEU A 16 -6.98 -4.03 -1.00
C LEU A 16 -6.15 -3.41 0.12
N ALA A 17 -6.69 -3.46 1.35
CA ALA A 17 -5.93 -3.12 2.55
C ALA A 17 -4.86 -4.18 2.83
N LEU A 18 -3.61 -3.75 2.78
CA LEU A 18 -2.41 -4.54 3.01
C LEU A 18 -1.68 -4.07 4.27
N SER A 19 -0.88 -4.97 4.84
CA SER A 19 0.00 -4.60 5.94
C SER A 19 1.18 -3.78 5.42
N ARG A 20 1.79 -2.96 6.28
CA ARG A 20 2.96 -2.15 5.88
C ARG A 20 4.19 -3.00 5.55
N ALA A 21 4.20 -4.25 6.01
CA ALA A 21 5.22 -5.26 5.72
C ALA A 21 4.99 -5.96 4.37
N ASP A 22 3.80 -5.84 3.76
CA ASP A 22 3.51 -6.47 2.48
C ASP A 22 4.12 -5.66 1.33
N GLU A 23 5.02 -6.30 0.59
CA GLU A 23 5.68 -5.75 -0.60
C GLU A 23 4.92 -6.09 -1.89
N THR A 24 4.01 -7.08 -1.86
CA THR A 24 3.20 -7.50 -3.00
C THR A 24 1.80 -7.89 -2.52
N CYS A 25 0.77 -7.51 -3.29
CA CYS A 25 -0.61 -7.87 -2.98
C CYS A 25 -0.86 -9.37 -3.27
N PRO A 26 -1.36 -10.16 -2.31
CA PRO A 26 -1.65 -11.58 -2.52
C PRO A 26 -2.89 -11.83 -3.39
N GLU A 27 -3.81 -10.88 -3.48
CA GLU A 27 -5.04 -11.04 -4.27
C GLU A 27 -4.82 -10.79 -5.76
N CYS A 28 -4.07 -9.73 -6.11
CA CYS A 28 -3.87 -9.33 -7.51
C CYS A 28 -2.43 -9.51 -8.02
N GLY A 29 -1.45 -9.69 -7.12
CA GLY A 29 -0.03 -9.82 -7.47
C GLY A 29 0.70 -8.49 -7.74
N ALA A 30 0.07 -7.33 -7.55
CA ALA A 30 0.72 -6.03 -7.78
C ALA A 30 1.75 -5.70 -6.69
N ARG A 31 2.89 -5.10 -7.09
CA ARG A 31 3.93 -4.61 -6.18
C ARG A 31 3.45 -3.38 -5.42
N VAL A 32 3.63 -3.36 -4.11
CA VAL A 32 3.23 -2.27 -3.21
C VAL A 32 4.48 -1.66 -2.61
N ASP A 33 5.24 -0.96 -3.45
CA ASP A 33 6.47 -0.31 -2.99
C ASP A 33 6.14 0.93 -2.14
N GLY A 34 6.43 0.78 -0.85
CA GLY A 34 7.48 1.56 -0.21
C GLY A 34 7.39 3.07 -0.26
N GLY A 35 7.69 3.65 -1.40
CA GLY A 35 7.96 5.06 -1.46
C GLY A 35 7.89 5.57 -2.87
N THR A 36 7.08 6.61 -3.00
CA THR A 36 7.25 7.62 -4.06
C THR A 36 6.76 7.19 -5.44
N ALA A 37 5.46 6.87 -5.54
CA ALA A 37 4.67 7.24 -6.71
C ALA A 37 4.32 8.75 -6.71
N ALA A 38 5.18 9.60 -6.10
CA ALA A 38 5.07 11.04 -6.24
C ALA A 38 5.72 11.44 -7.56
N SER A 39 4.87 11.43 -8.60
CA SER A 39 4.86 12.43 -9.65
C SER A 39 6.21 12.77 -10.29
N THR A 40 6.65 11.96 -11.25
CA THR A 40 7.54 12.44 -12.33
C THR A 40 6.74 12.94 -13.54
N ASP A 41 5.46 13.25 -13.36
CA ASP A 41 4.63 13.89 -14.40
C ASP A 41 4.40 15.37 -14.06
N ARG A 42 5.25 16.20 -14.69
CA ARG A 42 5.26 17.67 -14.86
C ARG A 42 6.00 18.56 -13.87
#